data_AF-A0A415DZ13-F1
#
_entry.id   AF-A0A415DZ13-F1
#
_cell.length_a   1.000
_cell.length_b   1.000
_cell.length_c   1.000
_cell.angle_alpha   90.00
_cell.angle_beta   90.00
_cell.angle_gamma   90.00
#
_symmetry.space_group_name_H-M   'P 1'
#
loop_
_entity.id
_entity.type
_entity.pdbx_description
1 polymer ?
#
loop_
_entity_poly.entity_id
_entity_poly.type
_entity_poly.pdbx_seq_one_letter_code
_entity_poly.pdbx_strand_id
1 'polypeptide(L)'
;MKLISPDTTKCVKCYACTEVCPMKVIGISASGFPEPKSYAYRLCINCGYCVDICVFDALHHKVRKQRSSDPGAAIRRYEEMKKKRKSEQEIK
;
A
#
# COMPACT_ATOMS: atom_id res chain seq x y z
N MET A 1 14.05 -12.60 -3.92
CA MET A 1 13.62 -11.50 -3.02
C MET A 1 12.34 -10.89 -3.56
N LYS A 2 11.28 -10.75 -2.74
CA LYS A 2 9.99 -10.13 -3.11
C LYS A 2 10.07 -8.59 -3.03
N LEU A 3 9.23 -7.89 -3.80
CA LEU A 3 9.22 -6.42 -3.87
C LEU A 3 8.68 -5.82 -2.57
N ILE A 4 7.62 -6.42 -2.05
CA ILE A 4 7.07 -6.15 -0.73
C ILE A 4 6.95 -7.46 0.05
N SER A 5 7.02 -7.36 1.36
CA SER A 5 6.84 -8.47 2.29
C SER A 5 6.04 -7.98 3.50
N PRO A 6 4.80 -8.47 3.69
CA PRO A 6 4.05 -8.19 4.91
C PRO A 6 4.62 -9.00 6.08
N ASP A 7 4.69 -8.38 7.26
CA ASP A 7 4.81 -9.05 8.54
C ASP A 7 3.43 -9.56 8.94
N THR A 8 3.25 -10.88 8.91
CA THR A 8 1.95 -11.51 9.16
C THR A 8 1.51 -11.43 10.62
N THR A 9 2.40 -11.08 11.55
CA THR A 9 2.09 -10.92 12.98
C THR A 9 1.54 -9.53 13.30
N LYS A 10 1.96 -8.51 12.53
CA LYS A 10 1.53 -7.11 12.69
C LYS A 10 0.42 -6.70 11.71
N CYS A 11 0.30 -7.37 10.57
CA CYS A 11 -0.62 -6.96 9.51
C CYS A 11 -2.08 -7.30 9.87
N VAL A 12 -2.89 -6.27 10.08
CA VAL A 12 -4.34 -6.39 10.37
C VAL A 12 -5.22 -6.46 9.11
N LYS A 13 -4.63 -6.65 7.93
CA LYS A 13 -5.35 -6.78 6.64
C LYS A 13 -6.32 -5.63 6.32
N CYS A 14 -5.96 -4.38 6.70
CA CYS A 14 -6.77 -3.19 6.38
C CYS A 14 -6.66 -2.71 4.92
N TYR A 15 -5.74 -3.28 4.15
CA TYR A 15 -5.50 -3.02 2.72
C TYR A 15 -5.16 -1.57 2.31
N ALA A 16 -4.90 -0.67 3.26
CA ALA A 16 -4.50 0.71 2.97
C ALA A 16 -3.26 0.81 2.06
N CYS A 17 -2.30 -0.11 2.20
CA CYS A 17 -1.13 -0.21 1.31
C CYS A 17 -1.49 -0.51 -0.15
N THR A 18 -2.54 -1.30 -0.38
CA THR A 18 -3.04 -1.63 -1.71
C THR A 18 -3.72 -0.42 -2.33
N GLU A 19 -4.58 0.24 -1.54
CA GLU A 19 -5.30 1.43 -1.97
C GLU A 19 -4.36 2.59 -2.31
N VAL A 20 -3.40 2.91 -1.44
CA VAL A 20 -2.54 4.11 -1.63
C VAL A 20 -1.60 3.98 -2.83
N CYS A 21 -1.33 2.76 -3.30
CA CYS A 21 -0.35 2.49 -4.35
C CYS A 21 -0.72 3.19 -5.68
N PRO A 22 0.05 4.18 -6.15
CA PRO A 22 -0.27 4.89 -7.39
C PRO A 22 -0.22 3.99 -8.63
N MET A 23 0.68 3.02 -8.61
CA MET A 23 0.89 2.09 -9.73
C MET A 23 -0.06 0.89 -9.68
N LYS A 24 -0.88 0.75 -8.62
CA LYS A 24 -1.81 -0.37 -8.41
C LYS A 24 -1.15 -1.76 -8.56
N VAL A 25 0.12 -1.85 -8.14
CA VAL A 25 0.97 -3.06 -8.28
C VAL A 25 0.89 -4.01 -7.09
N ILE A 26 0.12 -3.66 -6.06
CA ILE A 26 -0.10 -4.49 -4.88
C ILE A 26 -1.44 -5.20 -5.05
N GLY A 27 -1.45 -6.52 -4.83
CA GLY A 27 -2.64 -7.37 -4.78
C GLY A 27 -2.81 -7.97 -3.39
N ILE A 28 -3.78 -8.87 -3.26
CA ILE A 28 -4.08 -9.61 -2.03
C ILE A 28 -3.92 -11.09 -2.36
N SER A 29 -3.07 -11.78 -1.61
CA SER A 29 -2.87 -13.22 -1.75
C SER A 29 -4.07 -14.03 -1.27
N ALA A 30 -4.11 -15.32 -1.58
CA ALA A 30 -5.14 -16.24 -1.08
C ALA A 30 -5.27 -16.25 0.46
N SER A 31 -4.17 -15.96 1.17
CA SER A 31 -4.14 -15.86 2.63
C SER A 31 -4.62 -14.51 3.19
N GLY A 32 -5.01 -13.57 2.32
CA GLY A 32 -5.47 -12.23 2.67
C GLY A 32 -4.36 -11.23 2.97
N PHE A 33 -3.09 -11.57 2.68
CA PHE A 33 -1.97 -10.65 2.90
C PHE A 33 -1.57 -9.91 1.61
N PRO A 34 -1.11 -8.65 1.71
CA PRO A 34 -0.64 -7.89 0.56
C PRO A 34 0.52 -8.60 -0.14
N GLU A 35 0.44 -8.73 -1.46
CA GLU A 35 1.49 -9.34 -2.27
C GLU A 35 1.77 -8.53 -3.54
N PRO A 36 3.00 -8.53 -4.07
CA PRO A 36 3.27 -7.86 -5.33
C PRO A 36 2.63 -8.64 -6.48
N LYS A 37 1.94 -7.94 -7.38
CA LYS A 37 1.47 -8.53 -8.63
C LYS A 37 2.64 -8.95 -9.51
N SER A 38 2.40 -9.86 -10.46
CA SER A 38 3.44 -10.38 -11.37
C SER A 38 4.22 -9.30 -12.11
N TYR A 39 3.54 -8.22 -12.51
CA TYR A 39 4.14 -7.08 -13.22
C TYR A 39 4.69 -5.98 -12.31
N ALA A 40 4.66 -6.16 -10.98
CA ALA A 40 4.99 -5.10 -10.02
C ALA A 40 6.41 -4.56 -10.17
N TYR A 41 7.38 -5.41 -10.49
CA TYR A 41 8.79 -5.01 -10.66
C TYR A 41 9.02 -4.07 -11.84
N ARG A 42 8.16 -4.11 -12.86
CA ARG A 42 8.28 -3.25 -14.04
C ARG A 42 7.66 -1.87 -13.83
N LEU A 43 6.66 -1.78 -12.95
CA LEU A 43 5.87 -0.57 -12.74
C LEU A 43 6.12 0.12 -11.40
N CYS A 44 6.70 -0.57 -10.41
CA CYS A 44 6.97 0.05 -9.13
C CYS A 44 8.04 1.14 -9.25
N ILE A 45 7.65 2.38 -8.97
CA ILE A 45 8.53 3.55 -8.98
C ILE A 45 9.24 3.78 -7.64
N ASN A 46 9.18 2.82 -6.71
CA ASN A 46 9.75 2.95 -5.37
C ASN A 46 9.30 4.23 -4.65
N CYS A 47 8.01 4.59 -4.69
CA CYS A 47 7.50 5.81 -4.02
C CYS A 47 7.42 5.70 -2.49
N GLY A 48 7.28 4.48 -1.94
CA GLY A 48 7.30 4.25 -0.49
C GLY A 48 5.96 4.36 0.22
N TYR A 49 4.91 4.88 -0.43
CA TYR A 49 3.61 5.08 0.21
C TYR A 49 3.00 3.84 0.85
N CYS A 50 3.25 2.65 0.29
CA CYS A 50 2.77 1.40 0.87
C CYS A 50 3.33 1.11 2.27
N VAL A 51 4.59 1.50 2.52
CA VAL A 51 5.24 1.40 3.83
C VAL A 51 4.78 2.56 4.71
N ASP A 52 4.75 3.79 4.17
CA ASP A 52 4.41 4.98 4.94
C ASP A 52 2.94 5.07 5.38
N ILE A 53 2.01 4.43 4.66
CA ILE A 53 0.61 4.38 5.11
C ILE A 53 0.39 3.32 6.19
N CYS A 54 1.32 2.37 6.36
CA CYS A 54 1.16 1.28 7.29
C CYS A 54 1.47 1.73 8.72
N VAL A 55 0.44 2.16 9.46
CA VAL A 55 0.57 2.60 10.86
C VAL A 55 1.05 1.50 11.82
N PHE A 56 0.90 0.23 11.43
CA PHE A 56 1.33 -0.93 12.19
C PHE A 56 2.76 -1.39 11.86
N ASP A 57 3.46 -0.68 10.95
CA ASP A 57 4.80 -1.05 10.47
C ASP A 57 4.88 -2.53 10.02
N ALA A 58 3.80 -2.98 9.38
CA ALA A 58 3.59 -4.38 9.01
C ALA A 58 3.95 -4.66 7.54
N LEU A 59 4.40 -3.68 6.77
CA LEU A 59 4.73 -3.87 5.36
C LEU A 59 6.14 -3.38 5.07
N HIS A 60 7.00 -4.29 4.63
CA HIS A 60 8.36 -3.99 4.24
C HIS A 60 8.46 -3.94 2.72
N HIS A 61 9.20 -2.98 2.18
CA HIS A 61 9.54 -2.90 0.77
C HIS A 61 11.03 -3.23 0.56
N LYS A 62 11.40 -3.79 -0.59
CA LYS A 62 12.79 -4.20 -0.91
C LYS A 62 13.82 -3.11 -0.61
N VAL A 63 13.50 -1.87 -0.94
CA VAL A 63 14.36 -0.68 -0.75
C VAL A 63 13.93 0.26 0.37
N ARG A 64 12.83 -0.04 1.10
CA ARG A 64 12.37 0.74 2.25
C ARG A 64 11.82 -0.19 3.32
N LYS A 65 12.53 -0.31 4.43
CA LYS A 65 12.19 -1.27 5.49
C LYS A 65 11.24 -0.72 6.55
N GLN A 66 11.21 0.61 6.75
CA GLN A 66 10.47 1.23 7.83
C GLN A 66 9.70 2.46 7.33
N ARG A 67 8.65 2.81 8.06
CA ARG A 67 7.86 4.03 7.87
C ARG A 67 8.73 5.29 8.08
N SER A 68 8.53 6.28 7.22
CA SER A 68 9.11 7.62 7.35
C SER A 68 8.63 8.34 8.62
N SER A 69 9.47 9.21 9.19
CA SER A 69 9.08 10.13 10.26
C SER A 69 8.02 11.15 9.80
N ASP A 70 7.96 11.44 8.50
CA ASP A 70 6.90 12.23 7.86
C ASP A 70 6.13 11.37 6.84
N PRO A 71 5.00 10.76 7.24
CA PRO A 71 4.13 10.00 6.35
C PRO A 71 3.09 10.88 5.62
N GLY A 72 3.19 12.22 5.71
CA GLY A 72 2.15 13.14 5.25
C GLY A 72 1.79 12.98 3.78
N ALA A 73 2.76 12.71 2.91
CA ALA A 73 2.51 12.47 1.48
C ALA A 73 1.65 11.22 1.22
N ALA A 74 1.89 10.13 1.97
CA ALA A 74 1.09 8.91 1.85
C ALA A 74 -0.33 9.11 2.37
N ILE A 75 -0.49 9.84 3.48
CA ILE A 75 -1.80 10.13 4.10
C ILE A 75 -2.65 10.98 3.16
N ARG A 76 -2.13 12.11 2.65
CA ARG A 76 -2.86 12.99 1.73
C ARG A 76 -3.38 12.22 0.52
N ARG A 77 -2.52 11.40 -0.09
CA ARG A 77 -2.91 10.56 -1.23
C ARG A 77 -4.00 9.57 -0.86
N TYR A 78 -3.90 8.89 0.27
CA TYR A 78 -4.90 7.93 0.72
C TYR A 78 -6.27 8.61 0.94
N GLU A 79 -6.28 9.81 1.52
CA GLU A 79 -7.48 10.62 1.70
C GLU A 79 -8.09 11.07 0.38
N GLU A 80 -7.29 11.54 -0.57
CA GLU A 80 -7.75 11.89 -1.93
C GLU A 80 -8.44 10.70 -2.61
N MET A 81 -7.86 9.50 -2.50
CA MET A 81 -8.45 8.28 -3.06
C MET A 81 -9.77 7.91 -2.37
N LYS A 82 -9.86 8.08 -1.04
CA LYS A 82 -11.11 7.90 -0.29
C LYS A 82 -12.20 8.88 -0.74
N LYS A 83 -11.85 10.15 -0.95
CA LYS A 83 -12.78 11.18 -1.43
C LYS A 83 -13.32 10.84 -2.82
N LYS A 84 -12.44 10.48 -3.77
CA LYS A 84 -12.83 10.07 -5.13
C LYS A 84 -13.79 8.88 -5.13
N ARG A 85 -13.51 7.87 -4.31
CA ARG A 85 -14.39 6.69 -4.19
C ARG A 85 -15.78 7.07 -3.67
N LYS A 86 -15.87 7.97 -2.68
CA LYS A 86 -17.17 8.44 -2.16
C LYS A 86 -17.96 9.18 -3.26
N SER A 87 -17.32 10.10 -3.99
CA SER A 87 -18.00 10.81 -5.07
C SER A 87 -18.46 9.89 -6.20
N GLU A 88 -17.70 8.83 -6.52
CA GLU A 88 -18.10 7.84 -7.53
C GLU A 88 -19.29 6.97 -7.07
N GLN A 89 -19.46 6.79 -5.76
CA GLN A 89 -20.58 6.04 -5.16
C GLN A 89 -21.88 6.86 -5.08
N GLU A 90 -21.79 8.18 -4.98
CA GLU A 90 -22.95 9.09 -4.92
C GLU A 90 -23.61 9.32 -6.29
N ILE A 91 -22.91 9.00 -7.39
CA ILE A 91 -23.39 9.15 -8.77
C ILE A 91 -24.08 7.88 -9.30
N LYS A 92 -23.95 6.74 -8.59
CA LYS A 92 -24.56 5.46 -8.95
C LYS A 92 -25.85 5.22 -8.17
#